data_AF-A0A966PYX9-F1
#
_entry.id   AF-A0A966PYX9-F1
#
_cell.length_a   1.000
_cell.length_b   1.000
_cell.length_c   1.000
_cell.angle_alpha   90.00
_cell.angle_beta   90.00
_cell.angle_gamma   90.00
#
_symmetry.space_group_name_H-M   'P 1'
#
loop_
_entity.id
_entity.type
_entity.pdbx_description
1 polymer ?
#
loop_
_entity_poly.entity_id
_entity_poly.type
_entity_poly.pdbx_seq_one_letter_code
_entity_poly.pdbx_strand_id
1 'polypeptide(L)' 'MLDYLNNYLSLHLKSLNEDLEKLSNKMEELDPACKDFAELDFEYNFVSGQASATSHIIAIIMEKEEEYASNQ' A
#
# COMPACT_ATOMS: atom_id res chain seq x y z
N MET A 1 -11.61 5.65 18.25
CA MET A 1 -10.16 5.90 18.03
C MET A 1 -9.62 4.89 17.03
N LEU A 2 -9.92 3.59 17.19
CA LEU A 2 -9.63 2.54 16.21
C LEU A 2 -10.30 2.82 14.85
N ASP A 3 -11.58 3.19 14.80
CA ASP A 3 -12.26 3.55 13.54
C ASP A 3 -11.56 4.67 12.75
N TYR A 4 -11.02 5.68 13.46
CA TYR A 4 -10.29 6.78 12.82
C TYR A 4 -8.97 6.29 12.23
N LEU A 5 -8.24 5.46 12.98
CA LEU A 5 -6.99 4.85 12.50
C LEU A 5 -7.25 3.93 11.30
N ASN A 6 -8.28 3.09 11.37
CA ASN A 6 -8.66 2.19 10.27
C ASN A 6 -9.02 2.98 9.00
N ASN A 7 -9.81 4.05 9.14
CA ASN A 7 -10.15 4.94 8.03
C ASN A 7 -8.91 5.63 7.43
N TYR A 8 -8.02 6.14 8.28
CA TYR A 8 -6.78 6.76 7.83
C TYR A 8 -5.89 5.78 7.07
N LEU A 9 -5.67 4.58 7.61
CA LEU A 9 -4.84 3.55 6.98
C LEU A 9 -5.46 3.07 5.66
N SER A 10 -6.79 2.96 5.59
CA SER A 10 -7.50 2.61 4.36
C SER A 10 -7.31 3.67 3.26
N LEU A 11 -7.38 4.96 3.63
CA LEU A 11 -7.08 6.06 2.71
C LEU A 11 -5.61 6.08 2.29
N HIS A 12 -4.71 5.80 3.22
CA HIS A 12 -3.27 5.72 2.93
C HIS A 12 -2.96 4.57 1.96
N LEU A 13 -3.53 3.38 2.18
CA LEU A 13 -3.39 2.24 1.28
C LEU A 13 -3.92 2.56 -0.11
N LYS A 14 -5.07 3.25 -0.20
CA LYS A 14 -5.60 3.72 -1.48
C LYS A 14 -4.61 4.65 -2.20
N SER A 15 -4.03 5.61 -1.50
CA SER A 15 -3.02 6.52 -2.07
C SER A 15 -1.79 5.77 -2.56
N LEU A 16 -1.28 4.80 -1.78
CA LEU A 16 -0.13 3.99 -2.18
C LEU A 16 -0.42 3.19 -3.46
N ASN A 17 -1.62 2.63 -3.59
CA ASN A 17 -2.02 1.91 -4.81
C ASN A 17 -2.15 2.82 -6.03
N GLU A 18 -2.69 4.05 -5.86
CA GLU A 18 -2.72 5.05 -6.92
C GLU A 18 -1.31 5.47 -7.35
N ASP A 19 -0.36 5.55 -6.41
CA ASP A 19 1.04 5.86 -6.73
C ASP A 19 1.75 4.69 -7.43
N LEU A 20 1.47 3.44 -7.05
CA LEU A 20 1.94 2.25 -7.77
C LEU A 20 1.43 2.22 -9.21
N GLU A 21 0.17 2.56 -9.44
CA GLU A 21 -0.40 2.64 -10.79
C GLU A 21 0.32 3.71 -11.63
N LYS A 22 0.56 4.90 -11.06
CA LYS A 22 1.32 5.96 -11.74
C LYS A 22 2.75 5.55 -12.06
N LEU A 23 3.43 4.85 -11.14
CA LEU A 23 4.78 4.36 -11.35
C LEU A 23 4.80 3.31 -12.47
N SER A 24 3.88 2.34 -12.42
CA SER A 24 3.73 1.31 -13.46
C SER A 24 3.51 1.94 -14.84
N ASN A 25 2.59 2.91 -14.94
CA ASN A 25 2.31 3.58 -16.20
C ASN A 25 3.54 4.32 -16.75
N LYS A 26 4.35 4.96 -15.90
CA LYS A 26 5.61 5.59 -16.32
C LYS A 26 6.65 4.56 -16.77
N MET A 27 6.71 3.41 -16.11
CA MET A 27 7.63 2.32 -16.47
C MET A 27 7.28 1.72 -17.83
N GLU A 28 5.99 1.62 -18.19
CA GLU A 28 5.54 1.13 -19.50
C GLU A 28 6.00 2.01 -20.68
N GLU A 29 6.26 3.30 -20.43
CA GLU A 29 6.75 4.24 -21.44
C GLU A 29 8.27 4.16 -21.67
N LEU A 30 9.00 3.37 -20.87
CA LEU A 30 10.46 3.30 -20.87
C LEU A 30 10.97 1.94 -21.36
N ASP A 31 12.17 1.95 -21.96
CA ASP A 31 12.93 0.72 -22.21
C ASP A 31 13.37 0.09 -20.87
N PRO A 32 13.02 -1.18 -20.57
CA PRO A 32 13.42 -1.86 -19.34
C PRO A 32 14.93 -1.92 -19.09
N ALA A 33 15.76 -1.77 -20.12
CA ALA A 33 17.22 -1.76 -20.00
C ALA A 33 17.80 -0.37 -19.66
N CYS A 34 16.98 0.68 -19.61
CA CYS A 34 17.45 2.05 -19.36
C CYS A 34 17.58 2.35 -17.86
N LYS A 35 18.41 3.35 -17.53
CA LYS A 35 18.66 3.77 -16.16
C LYS A 35 17.39 4.27 -15.46
N ASP A 36 16.55 5.02 -16.19
CA ASP A 36 15.33 5.62 -15.64
C ASP A 36 14.32 4.53 -15.25
N PHE A 37 14.21 3.46 -16.04
CA PHE A 37 13.39 2.30 -15.67
C PHE A 37 13.90 1.63 -14.39
N ALA A 38 15.22 1.44 -14.25
CA ALA A 38 15.79 0.85 -13.05
C ALA A 38 15.57 1.70 -11.79
N GLU A 39 15.54 3.03 -11.92
CA GLU A 39 15.20 3.94 -10.82
C GLU A 39 13.72 3.81 -10.45
N LEU A 40 12.82 3.79 -11.44
CA LEU A 40 11.38 3.61 -11.20
C LEU A 40 11.05 2.23 -10.63
N ASP A 41 11.74 1.16 -11.05
CA ASP A 41 11.57 -0.18 -10.49
C ASP A 41 11.95 -0.22 -9.01
N PHE A 42 13.04 0.45 -8.63
CA PHE A 42 13.41 0.58 -7.22
C PHE A 42 12.32 1.32 -6.41
N GLU A 43 11.81 2.42 -6.94
CA GLU A 43 10.74 3.20 -6.30
C GLU A 43 9.43 2.39 -6.20
N TYR A 44 9.04 1.71 -7.27
CA TYR A 44 7.87 0.84 -7.31
C TYR A 44 7.96 -0.25 -6.24
N ASN A 45 9.10 -0.93 -6.15
CA ASN A 45 9.33 -1.97 -5.14
C ASN A 45 9.26 -1.41 -3.71
N PHE A 46 9.79 -0.19 -3.48
CA PHE A 46 9.70 0.47 -2.18
C PHE A 46 8.25 0.83 -1.79
N VAL A 47 7.48 1.43 -2.71
CA VAL A 47 6.07 1.78 -2.48
C VAL A 47 5.21 0.51 -2.30
N SER A 48 5.50 -0.55 -3.06
CA SER A 48 4.80 -1.84 -2.98
C SER A 48 4.99 -2.50 -1.60
N GLY A 49 6.19 -2.41 -1.03
CA GLY A 49 6.47 -2.83 0.34
C GLY A 49 5.63 -2.07 1.37
N GLN A 50 5.48 -0.76 1.21
CA GLN A 50 4.64 0.06 2.10
C GLN A 50 3.15 -0.28 1.96
N ALA A 51 2.66 -0.51 0.73
CA ALA A 51 1.27 -0.93 0.49
C ALA A 51 0.98 -2.27 1.17
N SER A 52 1.90 -3.23 1.01
CA SER A 52 1.81 -4.55 1.64
C SER A 52 1.78 -4.47 3.17
N ALA A 53 2.69 -3.68 3.76
CA ALA A 53 2.74 -3.48 5.21
C ALA A 53 1.46 -2.81 5.75
N THR A 54 0.98 -1.77 5.06
CA THR A 54 -0.26 -1.06 5.44
C THR A 54 -1.47 -1.99 5.38
N SER A 55 -1.59 -2.78 4.31
CA SER A 55 -2.66 -3.77 4.18
C SER A 55 -2.64 -4.80 5.30
N HIS A 56 -1.45 -5.30 5.67
CA HIS A 56 -1.32 -6.23 6.79
C HIS A 56 -1.74 -5.62 8.13
N ILE A 57 -1.36 -4.37 8.41
CA ILE A 57 -1.76 -3.67 9.65
C ILE A 57 -3.28 -3.52 9.72
N ILE A 58 -3.94 -3.14 8.62
CA ILE A 58 -5.41 -3.04 8.56
C ILE A 58 -6.05 -4.40 8.87
N ALA A 59 -5.54 -5.48 8.28
CA ALA A 59 -6.07 -6.83 8.52
C ALA A 59 -5.99 -7.23 10.01
N ILE A 60 -4.86 -6.94 10.67
CA ILE A 60 -4.69 -7.21 12.12
C ILE A 60 -5.65 -6.35 12.96
N ILE A 61 -5.85 -5.08 12.61
CA ILE A 61 -6.80 -4.21 13.32
C ILE A 61 -8.21 -4.80 13.23
N MET A 62 -8.64 -5.21 12.03
CA MET A 62 -9.97 -5.79 11.81
C MET A 62 -10.14 -7.11 12.58
N GLU A 63 -9.14 -8.00 12.56
CA GLU A 63 -9.16 -9.26 13.32
C GLU A 63 -9.34 -8.98 14.83
N LYS A 64 -8.64 -7.98 15.37
CA LYS A 64 -8.76 -7.61 16.78
C LYS A 64 -10.11 -6.99 17.12
N GLU A 65 -10.66 -6.16 16.24
CA GLU A 65 -12.02 -5.61 16.44
C GLU A 65 -13.08 -6.72 16.52
N GLU A 66 -13.00 -7.73 15.65
CA GLU A 66 -13.90 -8.90 15.67
C GLU A 66 -13.74 -9.75 16.94
N GLU A 67 -12.49 -9.96 17.39
CA GLU A 67 -12.18 -10.67 18.64
C GLU A 67 -12.79 -9.95 19.86
N TYR A 68 -12.70 -8.62 19.93
CA TYR A 68 -13.31 -7.85 21.02
C TYR A 68 -14.85 -7.87 20.96
N ALA A 69 -15.44 -7.80 19.76
CA ALA A 69 -16.89 -7.84 19.59
C ALA A 69 -17.49 -9.21 19.96
N SER A 70 -16.75 -10.30 19.74
CA SER A 70 -17.19 -11.68 20.03
C SER A 70 -17.10 -12.05 21.51
N ASN A 71 -16.34 -11.29 22.30
CA ASN A 71 -16.10 -11.51 23.72
C ASN A 71 -16.97 -10.61 24.64
N GLN A 72 -17.90 -9.84 24.09
CA GLN A 72 -18.93 -9.06 24.80
C GLN A 72 -20.30 -9.73 24.70
#